data_AF-A0A4S4LTE8-F1
#
_entry.id   AF-A0A4S4LTE8-F1
#
_cell.length_a   1.000
_cell.length_b   1.000
_cell.length_c   1.000
_cell.angle_alpha   90.00
_cell.angle_beta   90.00
_cell.angle_gamma   90.00
#
_symmetry.space_group_name_H-M   'P 1'
#
loop_
_entity.id
_entity.type
_entity.pdbx_description
1 polymer ?
#
loop_
_entity_poly.entity_id
_entity_poly.type
_entity_poly.pdbx_seq_one_letter_code
_entity_poly.pdbx_strand_id
1 'polypeptide(L)'
;MTITQTQTILAEPKIIHARARTSADNGSSYAESKDDLDLRPKILAGLCQPPHQRTIPGLVMYDEEGLRLYDDLTTHAKDYYPFACEEEILKNEAEISIVPAMCKSPINSPEVFIELGSGSMRKTSHLLRALSKAVSKSGISYDHPLVTYYALDVESREINRALTEIQTQMGHELAGKVDARGMLGTYDDGFAFVKEGQLEKRHAISGPTTPRHFVFLGSSLGNFTRNEAAQFLSSLPLRPGSSDSLLLGLDQNSDVDLLRKAYDDAEGYNRKFCINGLKVAGRILGDEDLFDVKNRNWDCIKRFDAEKKFHEVLYQSRTDQIVEVPGENTQLSFVKDETMHVCYSYKYDDQDAAKLFNEANLRPIQRWSDVRGLYAMWLLRRPDSLGDKMAQVASM
;
A
#
# COMPACT_ATOMS: atom_id res chain seq x y z
N MET A 1 17.97 8.18 -47.75
CA MET A 1 17.29 7.09 -47.04
C MET A 1 16.86 7.61 -45.69
N THR A 2 15.59 7.97 -45.58
CA THR A 2 14.95 8.45 -44.34
C THR A 2 14.73 7.24 -43.44
N ILE A 3 15.38 7.22 -42.28
CA ILE A 3 15.14 6.22 -41.23
C ILE A 3 13.82 6.61 -40.55
N THR A 4 12.74 5.92 -40.90
CA THR A 4 11.47 5.99 -40.18
C THR A 4 11.68 5.32 -38.82
N GLN A 5 11.80 6.13 -37.75
CA GLN A 5 11.61 5.64 -36.38
C GLN A 5 10.19 5.09 -36.29
N THR A 6 10.04 3.77 -36.31
CA THR A 6 8.79 3.12 -35.98
C THR A 6 8.59 3.30 -34.48
N GLN A 7 7.77 4.26 -34.07
CA GLN A 7 7.23 4.30 -32.71
C GLN A 7 6.45 3.00 -32.52
N THR A 8 7.05 2.03 -31.84
CA THR A 8 6.33 0.86 -31.36
C THR A 8 5.29 1.37 -30.37
N ILE A 9 4.02 1.41 -30.79
CA ILE A 9 2.91 1.74 -29.90
C ILE A 9 2.92 0.67 -28.80
N LEU A 10 3.29 1.06 -27.58
CA LEU A 10 3.21 0.18 -26.42
C LEU A 10 1.74 -0.21 -26.23
N ALA A 11 1.47 -1.51 -26.11
CA ALA A 11 0.13 -1.99 -25.82
C ALA A 11 -0.34 -1.43 -24.48
N GLU A 12 -1.59 -0.97 -24.41
CA GLU A 12 -2.15 -0.42 -23.16
C GLU A 12 -2.08 -1.44 -22.00
N PRO A 13 -1.79 -0.98 -20.77
CA PRO A 13 -1.78 -1.85 -19.61
C PRO A 13 -3.10 -2.60 -19.42
N LYS A 14 -3.01 -3.89 -19.11
CA LYS A 14 -4.19 -4.70 -18.79
C LYS A 14 -4.64 -4.43 -17.36
N ILE A 15 -5.83 -3.88 -17.17
CA ILE A 15 -6.42 -3.62 -15.85
C ILE A 15 -7.68 -4.44 -15.66
N ILE A 16 -7.76 -5.17 -14.53
CA ILE A 16 -8.97 -5.85 -14.09
C ILE A 16 -9.63 -5.05 -12.97
N HIS A 17 -10.96 -5.10 -12.89
CA HIS A 17 -11.70 -4.53 -11.77
C HIS A 17 -11.98 -5.63 -10.76
N ALA A 18 -11.47 -5.48 -9.53
CA ALA A 18 -11.74 -6.43 -8.45
C ALA A 18 -13.24 -6.43 -8.07
N ARG A 19 -13.94 -5.31 -8.30
CA ARG A 19 -15.37 -5.09 -7.98
C ARG A 19 -16.39 -5.71 -8.95
N ALA A 20 -16.01 -6.60 -9.86
CA ALA A 20 -16.94 -7.07 -10.90
C ALA A 20 -18.01 -8.04 -10.33
N ARG A 21 -19.25 -7.54 -10.18
CA ARG A 21 -20.48 -8.24 -9.77
C ARG A 21 -20.60 -9.66 -10.34
N THR A 22 -20.77 -10.66 -9.48
CA THR A 22 -21.52 -11.88 -9.84
C THR A 22 -23.00 -11.64 -9.58
N SER A 23 -23.77 -11.32 -10.62
CA SER A 23 -25.22 -11.39 -10.56
C SER A 23 -25.65 -12.86 -10.52
N ALA A 24 -25.72 -13.43 -9.31
CA ALA A 24 -26.56 -14.57 -8.88
C ALA A 24 -25.97 -15.15 -7.58
N ASP A 25 -26.42 -14.69 -6.41
CA ASP A 25 -27.07 -15.57 -5.43
C ASP A 25 -27.59 -14.80 -4.22
N ASN A 26 -28.76 -15.23 -3.74
CA ASN A 26 -29.42 -14.70 -2.55
C ASN A 26 -28.88 -15.37 -1.28
N GLY A 27 -28.62 -14.57 -0.24
CA GLY A 27 -28.68 -15.03 1.16
C GLY A 27 -27.34 -15.32 1.85
N SER A 28 -26.68 -14.26 2.33
CA SER A 28 -25.73 -14.31 3.45
C SER A 28 -25.45 -12.86 3.90
N SER A 29 -25.62 -12.59 5.19
CA SER A 29 -25.53 -11.25 5.78
C SER A 29 -24.10 -10.73 5.85
N TYR A 30 -23.62 -10.16 4.75
CA TYR A 30 -22.61 -9.11 4.70
C TYR A 30 -23.03 -8.16 3.59
N ALA A 31 -24.00 -7.31 3.92
CA ALA A 31 -24.35 -6.18 3.09
C ALA A 31 -23.24 -5.12 3.19
N GLU A 32 -22.98 -4.45 2.06
CA GLU A 32 -22.22 -3.20 1.87
C GLU A 32 -20.78 -3.34 1.33
N SER A 33 -20.63 -3.20 -0.01
CA SER A 33 -19.36 -2.84 -0.67
C SER A 33 -19.54 -1.73 -1.72
N LYS A 34 -20.50 -0.83 -1.51
CA LYS A 34 -20.57 0.46 -2.21
C LYS A 34 -19.82 1.57 -1.46
N ASP A 35 -19.67 1.47 -0.13
CA ASP A 35 -19.35 2.61 0.74
C ASP A 35 -17.85 2.85 1.00
N ASP A 36 -16.97 1.90 0.69
CA ASP A 36 -15.58 2.03 1.16
C ASP A 36 -14.71 3.05 0.42
N LEU A 37 -15.02 3.32 -0.86
CA LEU A 37 -14.40 4.41 -1.63
C LEU A 37 -15.21 5.71 -1.55
N ASP A 38 -16.45 5.67 -1.05
CA ASP A 38 -17.20 6.90 -0.81
C ASP A 38 -16.69 7.54 0.48
N LEU A 39 -15.74 8.46 0.30
CA LEU A 39 -15.14 9.17 1.42
C LEU A 39 -16.06 10.23 2.01
N ARG A 40 -17.11 10.68 1.30
CA ARG A 40 -18.01 11.74 1.80
C ARG A 40 -18.63 11.40 3.15
N PRO A 41 -19.33 10.25 3.34
CA PRO A 41 -19.91 9.91 4.65
C PRO A 41 -18.86 9.78 5.74
N LYS A 42 -17.67 9.23 5.42
CA LYS A 42 -16.55 9.09 6.38
C LYS A 42 -16.01 10.44 6.83
N ILE A 43 -15.85 11.38 5.90
CA ILE A 43 -15.42 12.76 6.19
C ILE A 43 -16.47 13.47 7.06
N LEU A 44 -17.75 13.40 6.69
CA LEU A 44 -18.83 14.02 7.46
C LEU A 44 -18.91 13.47 8.89
N ALA A 45 -18.87 12.15 9.05
CA ALA A 45 -18.89 11.50 10.35
C ALA A 45 -17.68 11.89 11.22
N GLY A 46 -16.51 12.05 10.62
CA GLY A 46 -15.29 12.51 11.29
C GLY A 46 -15.35 13.99 11.70
N LEU A 47 -15.92 14.86 10.87
CA LEU A 47 -16.09 16.28 11.17
C LEU A 47 -17.14 16.55 12.25
N CYS A 48 -18.18 15.72 12.33
CA CYS A 48 -19.25 15.81 13.32
C CYS A 48 -18.87 15.30 14.72
N GLN A 49 -17.65 14.76 14.90
CA GLN A 49 -17.16 14.41 16.23
C GLN A 49 -16.98 15.66 17.12
N PRO A 50 -16.96 15.49 18.46
CA PRO A 50 -16.66 16.58 19.38
C PRO A 50 -15.32 17.28 19.05
N PRO A 51 -15.15 18.55 19.45
CA PRO A 51 -13.88 19.26 19.29
C PRO A 51 -12.70 18.45 19.83
N HIS A 52 -11.57 18.49 19.12
CA HIS A 52 -10.36 17.67 19.36
C HIS A 52 -10.51 16.15 19.18
N GLN A 53 -11.68 15.65 18.78
CA GLN A 53 -11.90 14.25 18.38
C GLN A 53 -12.23 14.11 16.89
N ARG A 54 -12.23 15.23 16.16
CA ARG A 54 -12.50 15.28 14.73
C ARG A 54 -11.47 14.51 13.93
N THR A 55 -11.91 13.86 12.87
CA THR A 55 -11.05 13.07 11.98
C THR A 55 -11.29 13.35 10.51
N ILE A 56 -10.26 13.19 9.69
CA ILE A 56 -10.32 13.16 8.23
C ILE A 56 -9.63 11.88 7.75
N PRO A 57 -10.25 11.05 6.90
CA PRO A 57 -9.60 9.84 6.40
C PRO A 57 -8.31 10.15 5.65
N GLY A 58 -7.18 9.53 6.01
CA GLY A 58 -5.90 9.76 5.33
C GLY A 58 -5.90 9.51 3.81
N LEU A 59 -6.86 8.73 3.30
CA LEU A 59 -7.01 8.47 1.86
C LEU A 59 -7.19 9.75 1.03
N VAL A 60 -7.69 10.84 1.63
CA VAL A 60 -7.82 12.13 0.92
C VAL A 60 -6.48 12.69 0.45
N MET A 61 -5.34 12.25 1.01
CA MET A 61 -4.02 12.70 0.58
C MET A 61 -3.54 12.05 -0.73
N TYR A 62 -4.24 11.04 -1.24
CA TYR A 62 -3.77 10.17 -2.33
C TYR A 62 -4.61 10.30 -3.61
N ASP A 63 -5.11 11.50 -3.92
CA ASP A 63 -5.61 11.79 -5.27
C ASP A 63 -4.45 11.92 -6.28
N GLU A 64 -4.74 12.17 -7.56
CA GLU A 64 -3.73 12.28 -8.61
C GLU A 64 -2.63 13.33 -8.29
N GLU A 65 -3.00 14.49 -7.74
CA GLU A 65 -2.04 15.52 -7.30
C GLU A 65 -1.25 15.05 -6.08
N GLY A 66 -1.94 14.45 -5.10
CA GLY A 66 -1.33 13.89 -3.90
C GLY A 66 -0.27 12.83 -4.18
N LEU A 67 -0.53 11.93 -5.14
CA LEU A 67 0.43 10.90 -5.54
C LEU A 67 1.68 11.50 -6.20
N ARG A 68 1.55 12.56 -6.99
CA ARG A 68 2.71 13.31 -7.52
C ARG A 68 3.51 13.98 -6.41
N LEU A 69 2.82 14.61 -5.45
CA LEU A 69 3.47 15.24 -4.29
C LEU A 69 4.19 14.21 -3.41
N TYR A 70 3.63 12.99 -3.29
CA TYR A 70 4.29 11.88 -2.61
C TYR A 70 5.53 11.38 -3.37
N ASP A 71 5.46 11.34 -4.71
CA ASP A 71 6.60 11.00 -5.55
C ASP A 71 7.71 12.06 -5.44
N ASP A 72 7.36 13.35 -5.39
CA ASP A 72 8.29 14.45 -5.10
C ASP A 72 8.93 14.30 -3.72
N LEU A 73 8.12 14.03 -2.68
CA LEU A 73 8.61 13.80 -1.31
C LEU A 73 9.65 12.68 -1.29
N THR A 74 9.30 11.53 -1.84
CA THR A 74 10.16 10.33 -1.84
C THR A 74 11.38 10.45 -2.74
N THR A 75 11.38 11.37 -3.71
CA THR A 75 12.50 11.59 -4.64
C THR A 75 13.43 12.72 -4.19
N HIS A 76 12.90 13.77 -3.57
CA HIS A 76 13.63 15.00 -3.32
C HIS A 76 13.89 15.29 -1.84
N ALA A 77 13.06 14.80 -0.91
CA ALA A 77 13.29 15.00 0.52
C ALA A 77 14.32 13.98 1.04
N LYS A 78 15.58 14.42 1.16
CA LYS A 78 16.71 13.54 1.53
C LYS A 78 16.58 12.87 2.89
N ASP A 79 15.89 13.53 3.82
CA ASP A 79 15.68 13.02 5.16
C ASP A 79 14.50 12.03 5.26
N TYR A 80 13.68 11.88 4.20
CA TYR A 80 12.63 10.87 4.12
C TYR A 80 13.23 9.48 3.86
N TYR A 81 13.87 8.92 4.89
CA TYR A 81 14.58 7.65 4.83
C TYR A 81 13.73 6.41 4.51
N PRO A 82 12.41 6.30 4.84
CA PRO A 82 11.70 5.03 4.69
C PRO A 82 11.72 4.48 3.26
N PHE A 83 11.57 5.35 2.27
CA PHE A 83 11.61 4.95 0.86
C PHE A 83 13.00 4.43 0.48
N ALA A 84 14.05 5.19 0.78
CA ALA A 84 15.42 4.85 0.42
C ALA A 84 15.91 3.56 1.11
N CYS A 85 15.55 3.35 2.39
CA CYS A 85 15.94 2.15 3.13
C CYS A 85 15.26 0.90 2.56
N GLU A 86 13.96 0.96 2.24
CA GLU A 86 13.27 -0.17 1.64
C GLU A 86 13.74 -0.45 0.20
N GLU A 87 14.01 0.60 -0.59
CA GLU A 87 14.59 0.47 -1.93
C GLU A 87 15.98 -0.17 -1.89
N GLU A 88 16.82 0.19 -0.92
CA GLU A 88 18.14 -0.42 -0.70
C GLU A 88 18.02 -1.94 -0.49
N ILE A 89 17.11 -2.37 0.39
CA ILE A 89 16.86 -3.80 0.65
C ILE A 89 16.45 -4.50 -0.65
N LEU A 90 15.46 -3.96 -1.37
CA LEU A 90 14.99 -4.57 -2.62
C LEU A 90 16.08 -4.63 -3.69
N LYS A 91 16.89 -3.57 -3.82
CA LYS A 91 17.98 -3.52 -4.80
C LYS A 91 19.05 -4.57 -4.52
N ASN A 92 19.37 -4.80 -3.25
CA ASN A 92 20.44 -5.71 -2.84
C ASN A 92 19.97 -7.16 -2.72
N GLU A 93 18.75 -7.38 -2.22
CA GLU A 93 18.28 -8.69 -1.77
C GLU A 93 17.23 -9.33 -2.69
N ALA A 94 16.56 -8.58 -3.59
CA ALA A 94 15.46 -9.10 -4.40
C ALA A 94 15.86 -10.37 -5.18
N GLU A 95 16.98 -10.30 -5.89
CA GLU A 95 17.48 -11.37 -6.76
C GLU A 95 18.16 -12.50 -5.99
N ILE A 96 18.98 -12.16 -4.99
CA ILE A 96 19.85 -13.13 -4.32
C ILE A 96 19.15 -13.89 -3.19
N SER A 97 18.13 -13.29 -2.55
CA SER A 97 17.54 -13.87 -1.35
C SER A 97 16.02 -13.79 -1.28
N ILE A 98 15.38 -12.67 -1.63
CA ILE A 98 13.92 -12.51 -1.45
C ILE A 98 13.16 -13.43 -2.42
N VAL A 99 13.40 -13.33 -3.73
CA VAL A 99 12.73 -14.17 -4.72
C VAL A 99 12.99 -15.66 -4.47
N PRO A 100 14.23 -16.12 -4.23
CA PRO A 100 14.51 -17.51 -3.86
C PRO A 100 13.81 -18.00 -2.58
N ALA A 101 13.51 -17.12 -1.62
CA ALA A 101 12.78 -17.46 -0.41
C ALA A 101 11.26 -17.51 -0.64
N MET A 102 10.74 -16.65 -1.52
CA MET A 102 9.31 -16.57 -1.84
C MET A 102 8.86 -17.75 -2.71
N CYS A 103 9.56 -18.02 -3.81
CA CYS A 103 9.18 -19.03 -4.79
C CYS A 103 10.36 -19.98 -5.11
N LYS A 104 10.06 -21.13 -5.73
CA LYS A 104 11.11 -22.08 -6.13
C LYS A 104 11.94 -21.46 -7.26
N SER A 105 13.25 -21.38 -7.06
CA SER A 105 14.20 -20.90 -8.08
C SER A 105 15.00 -22.06 -8.69
N PRO A 106 15.03 -22.24 -10.03
CA PRO A 106 14.35 -21.40 -11.02
C PRO A 106 12.82 -21.66 -11.05
N ILE A 107 12.06 -20.61 -11.38
CA ILE A 107 10.60 -20.65 -11.52
C ILE A 107 10.28 -21.47 -12.78
N ASN A 108 9.65 -22.63 -12.56
CA ASN A 108 9.23 -23.57 -13.60
C ASN A 108 7.72 -23.83 -13.58
N SER A 109 7.01 -23.23 -12.62
CA SER A 109 5.58 -23.34 -12.45
C SER A 109 4.97 -21.94 -12.30
N PRO A 110 3.66 -21.81 -12.53
CA PRO A 110 2.99 -20.53 -12.41
C PRO A 110 3.07 -19.99 -10.98
N GLU A 111 3.29 -18.68 -10.85
CA GLU A 111 3.34 -17.93 -9.60
C GLU A 111 2.50 -16.65 -9.74
N VAL A 112 1.74 -16.28 -8.70
CA VAL A 112 0.93 -15.05 -8.71
C VAL A 112 1.41 -14.10 -7.63
N PHE A 113 1.65 -12.85 -7.99
CA PHE A 113 2.02 -11.76 -7.08
C PHE A 113 0.92 -10.71 -7.06
N ILE A 114 0.56 -10.23 -5.87
CA ILE A 114 -0.43 -9.17 -5.66
C ILE A 114 0.20 -8.13 -4.74
N GLU A 115 0.51 -6.96 -5.28
CA GLU A 115 1.02 -5.84 -4.50
C GLU A 115 -0.13 -4.97 -4.01
N LEU A 116 -0.17 -4.74 -2.69
CA LEU A 116 -1.19 -3.94 -2.01
C LEU A 116 -0.75 -2.48 -1.95
N GLY A 117 -1.41 -1.60 -2.70
CA GLY A 117 -1.05 -0.19 -2.77
C GLY A 117 0.22 0.01 -3.57
N SER A 118 0.16 -0.32 -4.86
CA SER A 118 1.33 -0.38 -5.74
C SER A 118 2.00 0.98 -6.01
N GLY A 119 1.25 2.09 -5.89
CA GLY A 119 1.77 3.44 -6.13
C GLY A 119 2.54 3.55 -7.45
N SER A 120 3.72 4.20 -7.42
CA SER A 120 4.55 4.40 -8.62
C SER A 120 5.39 3.19 -9.04
N MET A 121 5.33 2.06 -8.30
CA MET A 121 6.07 0.81 -8.57
C MET A 121 7.60 0.95 -8.73
N ARG A 122 8.21 2.09 -8.34
CA ARG A 122 9.66 2.31 -8.44
C ARG A 122 10.45 1.24 -7.66
N LYS A 123 10.05 0.99 -6.42
CA LYS A 123 10.60 -0.10 -5.58
C LYS A 123 10.30 -1.47 -6.17
N THR A 124 9.07 -1.68 -6.64
CA THR A 124 8.60 -2.95 -7.22
C THR A 124 9.39 -3.34 -8.46
N SER A 125 9.92 -2.39 -9.23
CA SER A 125 10.76 -2.66 -10.41
C SER A 125 11.95 -3.59 -10.10
N HIS A 126 12.53 -3.49 -8.89
CA HIS A 126 13.60 -4.38 -8.42
C HIS A 126 13.10 -5.82 -8.26
N LEU A 127 11.92 -6.00 -7.66
CA LEU A 127 11.28 -7.30 -7.49
C LEU A 127 10.89 -7.92 -8.84
N LEU A 128 10.27 -7.15 -9.74
CA LEU A 128 9.87 -7.62 -11.07
C LEU A 128 11.09 -8.08 -11.90
N ARG A 129 12.20 -7.35 -11.80
CA ARG A 129 13.47 -7.74 -12.44
C ARG A 129 13.99 -9.07 -11.89
N ALA A 130 14.01 -9.21 -10.57
CA ALA A 130 14.44 -10.43 -9.90
C ALA A 130 13.54 -11.64 -10.29
N LEU A 131 12.23 -11.46 -10.32
CA LEU A 131 11.27 -12.47 -10.75
C LEU A 131 11.49 -12.90 -12.20
N SER A 132 11.68 -11.93 -13.11
CA SER A 132 12.00 -12.22 -14.51
C SER A 132 13.29 -13.05 -14.66
N LYS A 133 14.33 -12.73 -13.89
CA LYS A 133 15.59 -13.48 -13.92
C LYS A 133 15.45 -14.89 -13.35
N ALA A 134 14.55 -15.08 -12.39
CA ALA A 134 14.30 -16.39 -11.78
C ALA A 134 13.51 -17.34 -12.69
N VAL A 135 12.80 -16.84 -13.71
CA VAL A 135 12.09 -17.69 -14.69
C VAL A 135 13.08 -18.52 -15.50
N SER A 136 12.87 -19.85 -15.51
CA SER A 136 13.71 -20.75 -16.28
C SER A 136 13.61 -20.50 -17.78
N LYS A 137 14.66 -20.84 -18.53
CA LYS A 137 14.65 -20.68 -20.00
C LYS A 137 13.51 -21.46 -20.67
N SER A 138 13.16 -22.64 -20.14
CA SER A 138 12.04 -23.45 -20.62
C SER A 138 10.67 -22.91 -20.21
N GLY A 139 10.62 -22.02 -19.22
CA GLY A 139 9.40 -21.37 -18.74
C GLY A 139 9.03 -20.08 -19.48
N ILE A 140 9.83 -19.64 -20.47
CA ILE A 140 9.56 -18.44 -21.24
C ILE A 140 8.42 -18.73 -22.24
N SER A 141 7.32 -17.99 -22.13
CA SER A 141 6.16 -18.06 -23.03
C SER A 141 5.47 -16.71 -23.13
N TYR A 142 5.25 -16.23 -24.35
CA TYR A 142 4.59 -14.94 -24.61
C TYR A 142 3.07 -15.01 -24.43
N ASP A 143 2.47 -16.18 -24.68
CA ASP A 143 1.04 -16.39 -24.48
C ASP A 143 0.72 -16.67 -23.01
N HIS A 144 1.66 -17.32 -22.32
CA HIS A 144 1.46 -17.87 -20.98
C HIS A 144 2.69 -17.63 -20.06
N PRO A 145 3.03 -16.38 -19.70
CA PRO A 145 4.11 -16.10 -18.76
C PRO A 145 3.89 -16.81 -17.41
N LEU A 146 4.96 -17.36 -16.81
CA LEU A 146 4.86 -18.09 -15.55
C LEU A 146 4.55 -17.19 -14.35
N VAL A 147 4.98 -15.93 -14.37
CA VAL A 147 4.72 -14.99 -13.28
C VAL A 147 3.61 -14.04 -13.71
N THR A 148 2.53 -13.98 -12.93
CA THR A 148 1.51 -12.93 -13.08
C THR A 148 1.63 -11.97 -11.91
N TYR A 149 1.79 -10.68 -12.18
CA TYR A 149 1.85 -9.64 -11.14
C TYR A 149 0.63 -8.72 -11.26
N TYR A 150 -0.05 -8.48 -10.14
CA TYR A 150 -1.15 -7.54 -10.00
C TYR A 150 -0.76 -6.37 -9.11
N ALA A 151 -0.81 -5.18 -9.67
CA ALA A 151 -0.80 -3.91 -8.96
C ALA A 151 -2.21 -3.58 -8.45
N LEU A 152 -2.50 -3.89 -7.18
CA LEU A 152 -3.79 -3.55 -6.56
C LEU A 152 -3.75 -2.13 -6.01
N ASP A 153 -4.57 -1.26 -6.58
CA ASP A 153 -4.68 0.13 -6.16
C ASP A 153 -6.09 0.69 -6.42
N VAL A 154 -6.39 1.84 -5.83
CA VAL A 154 -7.70 2.50 -5.93
C VAL A 154 -7.76 3.55 -7.04
N GLU A 155 -6.61 4.03 -7.54
CA GLU A 155 -6.56 5.03 -8.60
C GLU A 155 -6.10 4.42 -9.95
N SER A 156 -7.08 4.20 -10.82
CA SER A 156 -6.92 3.68 -12.19
C SER A 156 -5.91 4.47 -13.02
N ARG A 157 -5.88 5.81 -12.91
CA ARG A 157 -4.92 6.62 -13.67
C ARG A 157 -3.48 6.33 -13.28
N GLU A 158 -3.24 6.16 -11.98
CA GLU A 158 -1.91 5.87 -11.46
C GLU A 158 -1.48 4.45 -11.83
N ILE A 159 -2.37 3.45 -11.73
CA ILE A 159 -2.11 2.09 -12.19
C ILE A 159 -1.68 2.09 -13.67
N ASN A 160 -2.43 2.80 -14.54
CA ASN A 160 -2.09 2.92 -15.96
C ASN A 160 -0.72 3.56 -16.17
N ARG A 161 -0.46 4.69 -15.48
CA ARG A 161 0.80 5.43 -15.59
C ARG A 161 1.98 4.57 -15.18
N ALA A 162 1.94 3.97 -13.99
CA ALA A 162 3.01 3.17 -13.43
C ALA A 162 3.29 1.90 -14.26
N LEU A 163 2.25 1.19 -14.73
CA LEU A 163 2.44 0.02 -15.61
C LEU A 163 3.03 0.39 -16.97
N THR A 164 2.61 1.54 -17.54
CA THR A 164 3.19 2.05 -18.79
C THR A 164 4.68 2.39 -18.60
N GLU A 165 5.03 2.98 -17.46
CA GLU A 165 6.41 3.30 -17.10
C GLU A 165 7.26 2.02 -16.95
N ILE A 166 6.76 1.00 -16.25
CA ILE A 166 7.42 -0.31 -16.13
C ILE A 166 7.61 -0.96 -17.51
N GLN A 167 6.58 -0.95 -18.36
CA GLN A 167 6.67 -1.50 -19.71
C GLN A 167 7.71 -0.76 -20.56
N THR A 168 7.78 0.56 -20.43
CA THR A 168 8.75 1.40 -21.14
C THR A 168 10.19 1.13 -20.67
N GLN A 169 10.41 1.07 -19.35
CA GLN A 169 11.74 0.96 -18.77
C GLN A 169 12.31 -0.47 -18.87
N MET A 170 11.48 -1.50 -18.66
CA MET A 170 11.94 -2.87 -18.50
C MET A 170 11.07 -3.93 -19.17
N GLY A 171 10.14 -3.54 -20.07
CA GLY A 171 9.25 -4.49 -20.75
C GLY A 171 10.00 -5.59 -21.52
N HIS A 172 11.16 -5.28 -22.09
CA HIS A 172 12.02 -6.27 -22.75
C HIS A 172 12.61 -7.31 -21.78
N GLU A 173 12.89 -6.92 -20.53
CA GLU A 173 13.35 -7.83 -19.49
C GLU A 173 12.22 -8.76 -19.04
N LEU A 174 10.99 -8.26 -18.96
CA LEU A 174 9.81 -8.98 -18.49
C LEU A 174 9.16 -9.88 -19.55
N ALA A 175 9.40 -9.60 -20.84
CA ALA A 175 8.74 -10.24 -21.96
C ALA A 175 8.79 -11.77 -21.92
N GLY A 176 7.60 -12.39 -21.99
CA GLY A 176 7.42 -13.85 -21.95
C GLY A 176 7.68 -14.50 -20.57
N LYS A 177 7.90 -13.71 -19.52
CA LYS A 177 8.27 -14.22 -18.19
C LYS A 177 7.33 -13.69 -17.11
N VAL A 178 7.08 -12.39 -17.13
CA VAL A 178 6.23 -11.68 -16.17
C VAL A 178 5.12 -10.95 -16.91
N ASP A 179 3.87 -11.26 -16.58
CA ASP A 179 2.68 -10.55 -17.04
C ASP A 179 2.24 -9.56 -15.95
N ALA A 180 2.68 -8.31 -16.08
CA ALA A 180 2.34 -7.24 -15.14
C ALA A 180 1.01 -6.58 -15.52
N ARG A 181 0.09 -6.50 -14.55
CA ARG A 181 -1.29 -6.07 -14.74
C ARG A 181 -1.76 -5.19 -13.59
N GLY A 182 -2.80 -4.40 -13.85
CA GLY A 182 -3.49 -3.63 -12.82
C GLY A 182 -4.68 -4.38 -12.25
N MET A 183 -4.96 -4.16 -10.96
CA MET A 183 -6.17 -4.59 -10.28
C MET A 183 -6.79 -3.37 -9.59
N LEU A 184 -7.88 -2.84 -10.13
CA LEU A 184 -8.56 -1.68 -9.57
C LEU A 184 -9.52 -2.13 -8.45
N GLY A 185 -9.28 -1.66 -7.23
CA GLY A 185 -10.11 -1.94 -6.05
C GLY A 185 -9.42 -1.59 -4.74
N THR A 186 -10.15 -1.67 -3.63
CA THR A 186 -9.57 -1.61 -2.28
C THR A 186 -8.84 -2.91 -1.95
N TYR A 187 -8.13 -2.94 -0.82
CA TYR A 187 -7.53 -4.18 -0.31
C TYR A 187 -8.58 -5.28 -0.11
N ASP A 188 -9.73 -4.93 0.47
CA ASP A 188 -10.82 -5.88 0.70
C ASP A 188 -11.45 -6.39 -0.60
N ASP A 189 -11.60 -5.53 -1.62
CA ASP A 189 -12.05 -5.95 -2.95
C ASP A 189 -11.08 -6.98 -3.54
N GLY A 190 -9.76 -6.73 -3.46
CA GLY A 190 -8.74 -7.66 -3.91
C GLY A 190 -8.76 -8.98 -3.14
N PHE A 191 -8.94 -8.93 -1.81
CA PHE A 191 -9.02 -10.14 -0.99
C PHE A 191 -10.26 -10.96 -1.32
N ALA A 192 -11.41 -10.32 -1.50
CA ALA A 192 -12.65 -10.96 -1.93
C ALA A 192 -12.48 -11.62 -3.31
N PHE A 193 -11.91 -10.88 -4.26
CA PHE A 193 -11.61 -11.37 -5.61
C PHE A 193 -10.77 -12.66 -5.59
N VAL A 194 -9.75 -12.71 -4.74
CA VAL A 194 -8.90 -13.91 -4.56
C VAL A 194 -9.65 -15.05 -3.86
N LYS A 195 -10.44 -14.77 -2.83
CA LYS A 195 -11.21 -15.79 -2.07
C LYS A 195 -12.29 -16.45 -2.93
N GLU A 196 -12.91 -15.71 -3.84
CA GLU A 196 -13.93 -16.19 -4.77
C GLU A 196 -13.38 -16.98 -5.97
N GLY A 197 -12.07 -17.17 -6.02
CA GLY A 197 -11.38 -17.92 -7.07
C GLY A 197 -11.38 -17.22 -8.43
N GLN A 198 -11.48 -15.88 -8.44
CA GLN A 198 -11.56 -15.11 -9.69
C GLN A 198 -10.23 -15.10 -10.47
N LEU A 199 -9.10 -15.29 -9.77
CA LEU A 199 -7.79 -15.47 -10.41
C LEU A 199 -7.76 -16.73 -11.27
N GLU A 200 -8.21 -17.86 -10.74
CA GLU A 200 -8.24 -19.16 -11.41
C GLU A 200 -9.18 -19.14 -12.61
N LYS A 201 -10.37 -18.52 -12.44
CA LYS A 201 -11.37 -18.41 -13.51
C LYS A 201 -10.87 -17.61 -14.72
N ARG A 202 -10.01 -16.60 -14.48
CA ARG A 202 -9.49 -15.72 -15.53
C ARG A 202 -8.18 -16.18 -16.13
N HIS A 203 -7.41 -16.97 -15.39
CA HIS A 203 -6.09 -17.43 -15.80
C HIS A 203 -6.03 -18.94 -15.78
N ALA A 204 -6.14 -19.56 -16.97
CA ALA A 204 -6.04 -21.01 -17.13
C ALA A 204 -4.73 -21.62 -16.57
N ILE A 205 -3.71 -20.78 -16.37
CA ILE A 205 -2.40 -21.14 -15.83
C ILE A 205 -2.38 -21.08 -14.28
N SER A 206 -3.28 -20.31 -13.66
CA SER A 206 -3.46 -20.24 -12.21
C SER A 206 -4.46 -21.30 -11.77
N GLY A 207 -3.98 -22.37 -11.15
CA GLY A 207 -4.80 -23.42 -10.57
C GLY A 207 -5.06 -23.20 -9.08
N PRO A 208 -5.93 -24.02 -8.46
CA PRO A 208 -6.25 -23.95 -7.03
C PRO A 208 -5.06 -24.24 -6.11
N THR A 209 -3.90 -24.60 -6.65
CA THR A 209 -2.63 -24.84 -5.94
C THR A 209 -1.50 -23.88 -6.35
N THR A 210 -1.73 -23.00 -7.33
CA THR A 210 -0.74 -21.99 -7.75
C THR A 210 -0.42 -21.08 -6.58
N PRO A 211 0.86 -20.94 -6.16
CA PRO A 211 1.21 -20.09 -5.02
C PRO A 211 0.87 -18.62 -5.27
N ARG A 212 0.47 -17.96 -4.19
CA ARG A 212 0.03 -16.56 -4.19
C ARG A 212 0.89 -15.78 -3.21
N HIS A 213 1.55 -14.76 -3.72
CA HIS A 213 2.49 -13.93 -2.99
C HIS A 213 1.92 -12.52 -2.86
N PHE A 214 1.58 -12.13 -1.64
CA PHE A 214 1.20 -10.75 -1.35
C PHE A 214 2.46 -9.93 -1.09
N VAL A 215 2.47 -8.69 -1.57
CA VAL A 215 3.57 -7.75 -1.37
C VAL A 215 2.97 -6.48 -0.78
N PHE A 216 3.43 -6.06 0.40
CA PHE A 216 2.94 -4.87 1.07
C PHE A 216 4.11 -4.01 1.56
N LEU A 217 4.41 -2.97 0.80
CA LEU A 217 5.61 -2.16 0.96
C LEU A 217 5.30 -0.78 1.55
N GLY A 218 6.35 -0.02 1.85
CA GLY A 218 6.26 1.38 2.24
C GLY A 218 5.84 1.61 3.68
N SER A 219 5.77 0.55 4.49
CA SER A 219 5.29 0.59 5.88
C SER A 219 3.87 1.16 5.98
N SER A 220 3.07 0.98 4.93
CA SER A 220 1.67 1.39 4.85
C SER A 220 0.80 0.70 5.91
N LEU A 221 1.22 -0.48 6.40
CA LEU A 221 0.60 -1.13 7.57
C LEU A 221 0.67 -0.26 8.84
N GLY A 222 1.66 0.64 8.93
CA GLY A 222 1.78 1.59 10.03
C GLY A 222 0.61 2.57 10.13
N ASN A 223 -0.18 2.74 9.06
CA ASN A 223 -1.35 3.63 9.07
C ASN A 223 -2.56 3.06 9.82
N PHE A 224 -2.51 1.76 10.15
CA PHE A 224 -3.50 1.10 10.99
C PHE A 224 -3.08 1.18 12.46
N THR A 225 -4.04 1.23 13.37
CA THR A 225 -3.75 0.94 14.78
C THR A 225 -3.20 -0.48 14.91
N ARG A 226 -2.50 -0.80 16.01
CA ARG A 226 -1.91 -2.13 16.22
C ARG A 226 -2.92 -3.27 16.05
N ASN A 227 -4.14 -3.08 16.59
CA ASN A 227 -5.21 -4.08 16.50
C ASN A 227 -5.73 -4.21 15.06
N GLU A 228 -5.97 -3.09 14.38
CA GLU A 228 -6.43 -3.09 12.98
C GLU A 228 -5.37 -3.70 12.06
N ALA A 229 -4.08 -3.45 12.30
CA ALA A 229 -2.97 -4.06 11.56
C ALA A 229 -2.98 -5.59 11.68
N ALA A 230 -3.15 -6.12 12.90
CA ALA A 230 -3.25 -7.56 13.13
C ALA A 230 -4.48 -8.18 12.44
N GLN A 231 -5.63 -7.49 12.48
CA GLN A 231 -6.86 -7.91 11.81
C GLN A 231 -6.70 -7.89 10.28
N PHE A 232 -6.09 -6.85 9.74
CA PHE A 232 -5.79 -6.71 8.31
C PHE A 232 -4.87 -7.85 7.82
N LEU A 233 -3.76 -8.10 8.53
CA LEU A 233 -2.88 -9.21 8.18
C LEU A 233 -3.57 -10.58 8.32
N SER A 234 -4.47 -10.72 9.29
CA SER A 234 -5.27 -11.94 9.45
C SER A 234 -6.22 -12.18 8.27
N SER A 235 -6.76 -11.11 7.67
CA SER A 235 -7.78 -11.20 6.62
C SER A 235 -7.22 -11.60 5.26
N LEU A 236 -5.88 -11.52 5.08
CA LEU A 236 -5.16 -11.94 3.88
C LEU A 236 -5.50 -13.39 3.51
N PRO A 237 -5.84 -13.67 2.23
CA PRO A 237 -6.25 -14.99 1.75
C PRO A 237 -5.06 -15.93 1.50
N LEU A 238 -4.13 -16.01 2.45
CA LEU A 238 -3.04 -16.99 2.46
C LEU A 238 -3.57 -18.35 2.90
N ARG A 239 -3.41 -19.38 2.08
CA ARG A 239 -3.82 -20.75 2.42
C ARG A 239 -2.84 -21.38 3.43
N PRO A 240 -3.32 -21.91 4.57
CA PRO A 240 -2.48 -22.63 5.53
C PRO A 240 -1.69 -23.76 4.86
N GLY A 241 -0.40 -23.87 5.17
CA GLY A 241 0.49 -24.92 4.65
C GLY A 241 0.71 -24.98 3.15
N SER A 242 0.32 -23.92 2.45
CA SER A 242 0.70 -23.70 1.06
C SER A 242 2.01 -22.91 0.97
N SER A 243 2.51 -22.72 -0.26
CA SER A 243 3.62 -21.81 -0.52
C SER A 243 3.22 -20.34 -0.56
N ASP A 244 1.96 -20.00 -0.24
CA ASP A 244 1.50 -18.62 -0.17
C ASP A 244 2.32 -17.83 0.84
N SER A 245 2.65 -16.60 0.50
CA SER A 245 3.46 -15.76 1.38
C SER A 245 3.05 -14.30 1.34
N LEU A 246 3.49 -13.56 2.34
CA LEU A 246 3.45 -12.10 2.39
C LEU A 246 4.89 -11.58 2.51
N LEU A 247 5.29 -10.69 1.62
CA LEU A 247 6.47 -9.85 1.78
C LEU A 247 6.02 -8.49 2.33
N LEU A 248 6.41 -8.18 3.56
CA LEU A 248 5.93 -7.01 4.31
C LEU A 248 7.10 -6.08 4.69
N GLY A 249 7.03 -4.81 4.29
CA GLY A 249 7.95 -3.76 4.73
C GLY A 249 7.44 -3.04 5.98
N LEU A 250 8.29 -2.89 6.99
CA LEU A 250 7.99 -2.19 8.24
C LEU A 250 9.12 -1.22 8.60
N ASP A 251 8.74 0.03 8.91
CA ASP A 251 9.62 1.04 9.48
C ASP A 251 9.92 0.71 10.95
N GLN A 252 11.21 0.54 11.27
CA GLN A 252 11.72 0.10 12.58
C GLN A 252 12.17 1.28 13.45
N ASN A 253 12.27 2.48 12.89
CA ASN A 253 12.87 3.61 13.58
C ASN A 253 11.95 4.18 14.67
N SER A 254 12.50 4.32 15.88
CA SER A 254 11.85 4.99 17.01
C SER A 254 12.55 6.30 17.42
N ASP A 255 13.61 6.70 16.73
CA ASP A 255 14.29 7.98 16.96
C ASP A 255 13.41 9.13 16.48
N VAL A 256 12.89 9.90 17.44
CA VAL A 256 11.99 11.04 17.20
C VAL A 256 12.66 12.13 16.37
N ASP A 257 13.96 12.35 16.48
CA ASP A 257 14.64 13.39 15.71
C ASP A 257 14.78 13.01 14.24
N LEU A 258 15.06 11.73 13.96
CA LEU A 258 15.03 11.19 12.59
C LEU A 258 13.60 11.20 12.03
N LEU A 259 12.61 10.80 12.83
CA LEU A 259 11.21 10.87 12.41
C LEU A 259 10.78 12.31 12.11
N ARG A 260 11.17 13.27 12.94
CA ARG A 260 10.85 14.69 12.70
C ARG A 260 11.42 15.17 11.39
N LYS A 261 12.70 14.90 11.09
CA LYS A 261 13.31 15.29 9.81
C LYS A 261 12.64 14.63 8.60
N ALA A 262 12.22 13.36 8.75
CA ALA A 262 11.55 12.64 7.67
C ALA A 262 10.13 13.16 7.40
N TYR A 263 9.36 13.47 8.44
CA TYR A 263 7.92 13.77 8.33
C TYR A 263 7.56 15.24 8.50
N ASP A 264 8.52 16.09 8.86
CA ASP A 264 8.40 17.55 8.98
C ASP A 264 9.64 18.20 8.33
N ASP A 265 9.84 17.90 7.05
CA ASP A 265 11.01 18.32 6.28
C ASP A 265 11.05 19.85 6.08
N ALA A 266 12.25 20.41 6.14
CA ALA A 266 12.46 21.86 6.07
C ALA A 266 12.09 22.45 4.69
N GLU A 267 12.17 21.63 3.64
CA GLU A 267 11.83 21.96 2.26
C GLU A 267 10.30 22.00 2.02
N GLY A 268 9.51 21.42 2.92
CA GLY A 268 8.06 21.46 2.94
C GLY A 268 7.38 20.51 1.96
N TYR A 269 8.06 19.47 1.47
CA TYR A 269 7.46 18.42 0.63
C TYR A 269 6.35 17.67 1.37
N ASN A 270 6.59 17.24 2.62
CA ASN A 270 5.60 16.54 3.43
C ASN A 270 4.40 17.43 3.72
N ARG A 271 4.65 18.71 4.06
CA ARG A 271 3.59 19.67 4.30
C ARG A 271 2.71 19.87 3.06
N LYS A 272 3.30 20.00 1.87
CA LYS A 272 2.56 20.11 0.60
C LYS A 272 1.71 18.87 0.34
N PHE A 273 2.29 17.69 0.48
CA PHE A 273 1.59 16.41 0.34
C PHE A 273 0.38 16.33 1.29
N CYS A 274 0.58 16.59 2.58
CA CYS A 274 -0.50 16.46 3.54
C CYS A 274 -1.58 17.54 3.39
N ILE A 275 -1.21 18.79 3.08
CA ILE A 275 -2.21 19.87 2.96
C ILE A 275 -3.08 19.73 1.69
N ASN A 276 -2.58 19.02 0.66
CA ASN A 276 -3.41 18.63 -0.49
C ASN A 276 -4.67 17.87 -0.06
N GLY A 277 -4.57 17.04 0.98
CA GLY A 277 -5.69 16.28 1.51
C GLY A 277 -6.89 17.13 1.97
N LEU A 278 -6.67 18.36 2.46
CA LEU A 278 -7.77 19.28 2.79
C LEU A 278 -8.50 19.77 1.54
N LYS A 279 -7.79 20.05 0.45
CA LYS A 279 -8.42 20.44 -0.83
C LYS A 279 -9.29 19.30 -1.36
N VAL A 280 -8.76 18.07 -1.31
CA VAL A 280 -9.47 16.87 -1.74
C VAL A 280 -10.71 16.62 -0.87
N ALA A 281 -10.57 16.72 0.46
CA ALA A 281 -11.70 16.61 1.38
C ALA A 281 -12.77 17.67 1.06
N GLY A 282 -12.38 18.93 0.83
CA GLY A 282 -13.28 19.98 0.39
C GLY A 282 -14.01 19.63 -0.91
N ARG A 283 -13.27 19.20 -1.93
CA ARG A 283 -13.83 18.79 -3.23
C ARG A 283 -14.87 17.68 -3.09
N ILE A 284 -14.60 16.67 -2.26
CA ILE A 284 -15.54 15.58 -1.93
C ILE A 284 -16.79 16.11 -1.19
N LEU A 285 -16.59 17.11 -0.34
CA LEU A 285 -17.67 17.79 0.37
C LEU A 285 -18.47 18.78 -0.49
N GLY A 286 -18.00 19.08 -1.71
CA GLY A 286 -18.69 19.92 -2.69
C GLY A 286 -18.06 21.30 -2.90
N ASP A 287 -16.96 21.61 -2.22
CA ASP A 287 -16.20 22.86 -2.38
C ASP A 287 -14.71 22.66 -2.08
N GLU A 288 -13.84 22.74 -3.10
CA GLU A 288 -12.39 22.58 -2.94
C GLU A 288 -11.75 23.63 -2.00
N ASP A 289 -12.35 24.82 -1.92
CA ASP A 289 -11.87 25.93 -1.08
C ASP A 289 -12.49 25.92 0.33
N LEU A 290 -13.29 24.90 0.67
CA LEU A 290 -14.01 24.77 1.95
C LEU A 290 -13.09 24.95 3.18
N PHE A 291 -11.86 24.44 3.10
CA PHE A 291 -10.87 24.52 4.17
C PHE A 291 -9.82 25.60 3.92
N ASP A 292 -10.17 26.72 3.27
CA ASP A 292 -9.36 27.93 3.01
C ASP A 292 -7.83 27.75 3.15
N VAL A 293 -7.29 26.81 2.38
CA VAL A 293 -5.88 26.45 2.43
C VAL A 293 -5.04 27.57 1.82
N LYS A 294 -5.63 28.33 0.88
CA LYS A 294 -5.03 29.46 0.17
C LYS A 294 -4.64 30.58 1.13
N ASN A 295 -5.50 30.93 2.09
CA ASN A 295 -5.19 31.96 3.09
C ASN A 295 -4.42 31.41 4.30
N ARG A 296 -4.02 30.13 4.27
CA ARG A 296 -3.29 29.45 5.36
C ARG A 296 -4.07 29.49 6.68
N ASN A 297 -5.39 29.29 6.63
CA ASN A 297 -6.21 29.12 7.84
C ASN A 297 -5.97 27.76 8.51
N TRP A 298 -5.33 26.84 7.79
CA TRP A 298 -5.01 25.49 8.26
C TRP A 298 -3.52 25.22 8.15
N ASP A 299 -3.00 24.49 9.13
CA ASP A 299 -1.68 23.88 9.08
C ASP A 299 -1.75 22.35 9.10
N CYS A 300 -0.66 21.72 8.67
CA CYS A 300 -0.45 20.30 8.89
C CYS A 300 0.68 20.16 9.92
N ILE A 301 0.35 19.66 11.11
CA ILE A 301 1.33 19.46 12.18
C ILE A 301 1.54 17.97 12.41
N LYS A 302 2.76 17.61 12.85
CA LYS A 302 3.11 16.25 13.25
C LYS A 302 3.30 16.18 14.75
N ARG A 303 2.82 15.11 15.37
CA ARG A 303 3.20 14.76 16.74
C ARG A 303 3.87 13.39 16.73
N PHE A 304 4.85 13.24 17.60
CA PHE A 304 5.69 12.05 17.69
C PHE A 304 5.60 11.52 19.12
N ASP A 305 5.35 10.23 19.26
CA ASP A 305 5.30 9.55 20.55
C ASP A 305 6.33 8.42 20.53
N ALA A 306 7.42 8.61 21.26
CA ALA A 306 8.53 7.65 21.33
C ALA A 306 8.11 6.37 22.07
N GLU A 307 7.27 6.49 23.10
CA GLU A 307 6.86 5.37 23.94
C GLU A 307 5.87 4.47 23.19
N LYS A 308 4.90 5.09 22.50
CA LYS A 308 3.91 4.37 21.68
C LYS A 308 4.41 4.06 20.26
N LYS A 309 5.59 4.56 19.90
CA LYS A 309 6.30 4.35 18.64
C LYS A 309 5.44 4.69 17.43
N PHE A 310 4.94 5.92 17.37
CA PHE A 310 4.26 6.42 16.18
C PHE A 310 4.54 7.90 15.96
N HIS A 311 4.25 8.35 14.75
CA HIS A 311 3.90 9.75 14.53
C HIS A 311 2.48 9.85 13.99
N GLU A 312 1.83 10.99 14.23
CA GLU A 312 0.49 11.28 13.72
C GLU A 312 0.50 12.54 12.88
N VAL A 313 -0.44 12.59 11.94
CA VAL A 313 -0.70 13.74 11.08
C VAL A 313 -2.00 14.39 11.53
N LEU A 314 -1.93 15.69 11.80
CA LEU A 314 -3.07 16.49 12.25
C LEU A 314 -3.24 17.71 11.34
N TYR A 315 -4.48 18.06 11.03
CA TYR A 315 -4.81 19.39 10.53
C TYR A 315 -5.13 20.29 11.71
N GLN A 316 -4.50 21.45 11.78
CA GLN A 316 -4.72 22.41 12.88
C GLN A 316 -5.32 23.71 12.33
N SER A 317 -6.40 24.17 12.97
CA SER A 317 -6.97 25.47 12.69
C SER A 317 -6.06 26.58 13.22
N ARG A 318 -5.74 27.58 12.41
CA ARG A 318 -4.86 28.72 12.80
C ARG A 318 -5.64 29.92 13.33
N THR A 319 -6.96 29.90 13.20
CA THR A 319 -7.89 30.95 13.63
C THR A 319 -9.17 30.33 14.17
N ASP A 320 -9.97 31.12 14.88
CA ASP A 320 -11.37 30.80 15.06
C ASP A 320 -12.06 30.91 13.70
N GLN A 321 -12.78 29.88 13.27
CA GLN A 321 -13.48 29.85 11.97
C GLN A 321 -14.70 28.93 12.00
N ILE A 322 -15.63 29.19 11.09
CA ILE A 322 -16.80 28.34 10.84
C ILE A 322 -16.66 27.77 9.43
N VAL A 323 -16.78 26.46 9.32
CA VAL A 323 -16.82 25.75 8.04
C VAL A 323 -18.26 25.33 7.79
N GLU A 324 -18.83 25.78 6.67
CA GLU A 324 -20.19 25.45 6.24
C GLU A 324 -20.13 24.44 5.10
N VAL A 325 -20.55 23.20 5.36
CA VAL A 325 -20.44 22.14 4.37
C VAL A 325 -21.57 22.24 3.34
N PRO A 326 -21.28 22.33 2.03
CA PRO A 326 -22.32 22.43 1.01
C PRO A 326 -23.33 21.27 1.06
N GLY A 327 -24.61 21.62 1.08
CA GLY A 327 -25.71 20.65 1.13
C GLY A 327 -26.00 20.08 2.53
N GLU A 328 -25.24 20.45 3.55
CA GLU A 328 -25.49 20.05 4.94
C GLU A 328 -25.96 21.27 5.75
N ASN A 329 -26.91 21.08 6.67
CA ASN A 329 -27.33 22.14 7.61
C ASN A 329 -26.44 22.22 8.85
N THR A 330 -25.18 21.79 8.73
CA THR A 330 -24.24 21.66 9.86
C THR A 330 -23.18 22.74 9.76
N GLN A 331 -23.12 23.62 10.76
CA GLN A 331 -22.03 24.58 10.93
C GLN A 331 -20.95 23.96 11.83
N LEU A 332 -19.75 23.79 11.29
CA LEU A 332 -18.62 23.26 12.03
C LEU A 332 -17.80 24.43 12.56
N SER A 333 -17.97 24.73 13.85
CA SER A 333 -17.14 25.73 14.52
C SER A 333 -15.79 25.12 14.90
N PHE A 334 -14.70 25.78 14.54
CA PHE A 334 -13.34 25.48 14.95
C PHE A 334 -12.79 26.65 15.75
N VAL A 335 -12.19 26.36 16.90
CA VAL A 335 -11.38 27.35 17.62
C VAL A 335 -9.93 27.29 17.16
N LYS A 336 -9.19 28.37 17.35
CA LYS A 336 -7.76 28.41 17.12
C LYS A 336 -7.07 27.25 17.86
N ASP A 337 -6.10 26.64 17.18
CA ASP A 337 -5.30 25.51 17.63
C ASP A 337 -6.05 24.17 17.77
N GLU A 338 -7.37 24.13 17.47
CA GLU A 338 -8.13 22.89 17.36
C GLU A 338 -7.58 22.00 16.24
N THR A 339 -7.55 20.68 16.49
CA THR A 339 -6.96 19.71 15.58
C THR A 339 -7.96 18.67 15.09
N MET A 340 -7.80 18.26 13.83
CA MET A 340 -8.43 17.08 13.23
C MET A 340 -7.36 16.03 12.97
N HIS A 341 -7.55 14.81 13.47
CA HIS A 341 -6.63 13.70 13.24
C HIS A 341 -6.81 13.12 11.82
N VAL A 342 -5.70 12.85 11.15
CA VAL A 342 -5.70 12.35 9.76
C VAL A 342 -5.28 10.89 9.70
N CYS A 343 -4.07 10.59 10.17
CA CYS A 343 -3.56 9.23 10.24
C CYS A 343 -2.47 9.10 11.29
N TYR A 344 -2.34 7.87 11.80
CA TYR A 344 -1.15 7.42 12.50
C TYR A 344 -0.13 6.87 11.49
N SER A 345 1.10 6.71 11.94
CA SER A 345 2.12 5.89 11.30
C SER A 345 2.94 5.24 12.40
N TYR A 346 2.50 4.05 12.80
CA TYR A 346 3.16 3.21 13.78
C TYR A 346 4.45 2.61 13.22
N LYS A 347 5.43 2.51 14.11
CA LYS A 347 6.76 1.94 13.89
C LYS A 347 6.85 0.62 14.63
N TYR A 348 7.51 -0.37 14.05
CA TYR A 348 7.54 -1.72 14.59
C TYR A 348 8.99 -2.11 14.76
N ASP A 349 9.48 -2.23 15.99
CA ASP A 349 10.73 -2.95 16.20
C ASP A 349 10.53 -4.46 16.05
N ASP A 350 11.58 -5.26 16.23
CA ASP A 350 11.50 -6.72 16.10
C ASP A 350 10.51 -7.35 17.11
N GLN A 351 10.36 -6.78 18.32
CA GLN A 351 9.43 -7.31 19.34
C GLN A 351 7.98 -6.96 18.97
N ASP A 352 7.73 -5.73 18.54
CA ASP A 352 6.42 -5.28 18.07
C ASP A 352 5.97 -6.10 16.85
N ALA A 353 6.89 -6.34 15.91
CA ALA A 353 6.65 -7.15 14.71
C ALA A 353 6.32 -8.60 15.09
N ALA A 354 7.08 -9.22 15.99
CA ALA A 354 6.80 -10.57 16.47
C ALA A 354 5.40 -10.69 17.11
N LYS A 355 5.02 -9.72 17.95
CA LYS A 355 3.68 -9.66 18.55
C LYS A 355 2.59 -9.54 17.49
N LEU A 356 2.76 -8.60 16.55
CA LEU A 356 1.84 -8.39 15.43
C LEU A 356 1.64 -9.68 14.62
N PHE A 357 2.72 -10.38 14.28
CA PHE A 357 2.64 -11.61 13.47
C PHE A 357 1.95 -12.75 14.23
N ASN A 358 2.21 -12.88 15.53
CA ASN A 358 1.53 -13.86 16.37
C ASN A 358 0.02 -13.59 16.46
N GLU A 359 -0.38 -12.34 16.67
CA GLU A 359 -1.80 -11.92 16.68
C GLU A 359 -2.47 -12.16 15.31
N ALA A 360 -1.72 -11.96 14.21
CA ALA A 360 -2.19 -12.20 12.85
C ALA A 360 -2.19 -13.68 12.40
N ASN A 361 -1.71 -14.59 13.26
CA ASN A 361 -1.46 -16.00 12.93
C ASN A 361 -0.56 -16.16 11.68
N LEU A 362 0.55 -15.43 11.68
CA LEU A 362 1.59 -15.47 10.65
C LEU A 362 2.93 -15.86 11.27
N ARG A 363 3.69 -16.68 10.55
CA ARG A 363 5.03 -17.11 10.93
C ARG A 363 6.09 -16.36 10.10
N PRO A 364 7.06 -15.68 10.74
CA PRO A 364 8.22 -15.15 10.04
C PRO A 364 9.09 -16.30 9.52
N ILE A 365 9.44 -16.22 8.23
CA ILE A 365 10.32 -17.15 7.53
C ILE A 365 11.71 -16.55 7.39
N GLN A 366 11.79 -15.29 6.98
CA GLN A 366 13.04 -14.58 6.77
C GLN A 366 12.85 -13.07 6.98
N ARG A 367 13.93 -12.39 7.36
CA ARG A 367 14.00 -10.96 7.61
C ARG A 367 15.20 -10.37 6.86
N TRP A 368 15.02 -9.20 6.28
CA TRP A 368 16.07 -8.38 5.69
C TRP A 368 15.98 -6.97 6.28
N SER A 369 17.09 -6.24 6.31
CA SER A 369 17.15 -4.89 6.85
C SER A 369 18.15 -4.06 6.06
N ASP A 370 17.92 -2.76 6.01
CA ASP A 370 18.88 -1.82 5.41
C ASP A 370 20.14 -1.73 6.28
N VAL A 371 21.22 -1.20 5.73
CA VAL A 371 22.52 -1.13 6.43
C VAL A 371 22.47 -0.31 7.72
N ARG A 372 21.50 0.60 7.87
CA ARG A 372 21.34 1.46 9.06
C ARG A 372 20.39 0.84 10.09
N GLY A 373 19.68 -0.23 9.75
CA GLY A 373 18.71 -0.88 10.63
C GLY A 373 17.47 -0.04 10.91
N LEU A 374 17.09 0.88 10.01
CA LEU A 374 15.92 1.74 10.17
C LEU A 374 14.65 1.12 9.60
N TYR A 375 14.80 0.12 8.75
CA TYR A 375 13.72 -0.52 8.03
C TYR A 375 13.96 -2.03 7.97
N ALA A 376 12.88 -2.81 7.99
CA ALA A 376 12.96 -4.25 7.82
C ALA A 376 11.88 -4.77 6.88
N MET A 377 12.26 -5.73 6.04
CA MET A 377 11.35 -6.52 5.23
C MET A 377 11.23 -7.92 5.80
N TRP A 378 10.00 -8.44 5.83
CA TRP A 378 9.67 -9.72 6.45
C TRP A 378 8.96 -10.60 5.43
N LEU A 379 9.44 -11.83 5.27
CA LEU A 379 8.72 -12.88 4.57
C LEU A 379 7.90 -13.68 5.58
N LEU A 380 6.60 -13.73 5.39
CA LEU A 380 5.63 -14.33 6.31
C LEU A 380 4.82 -15.40 5.60
N ARG A 381 4.45 -16.47 6.32
CA ARG A 381 3.53 -17.52 5.84
C ARG A 381 2.51 -17.89 6.91
N ARG A 382 1.40 -18.50 6.49
CA ARG A 382 0.40 -19.04 7.41
C ARG A 382 0.76 -20.49 7.80
N PRO A 383 0.88 -20.81 9.10
CA PRO A 383 1.24 -22.16 9.53
C PRO A 383 0.15 -23.19 9.17
N ASP A 384 0.57 -24.44 8.96
CA ASP A 384 -0.26 -25.57 8.50
C ASP A 384 -1.35 -25.97 9.51
N SER A 385 -1.08 -25.78 10.82
CA SER A 385 -2.00 -26.12 11.90
C SER A 385 -1.80 -25.24 13.15
N LEU A 386 -2.79 -25.26 14.06
CA LEU A 386 -2.68 -24.66 15.40
C LEU A 386 -1.54 -25.27 16.25
N GLY A 387 -1.03 -26.47 15.90
CA GLY A 387 0.02 -27.19 16.64
C GLY A 387 1.41 -26.54 16.56
N ASP A 388 1.71 -25.85 15.46
CA ASP A 388 2.98 -25.12 15.30
C ASP A 388 3.07 -23.87 16.19
N LYS A 389 1.93 -23.37 16.70
CA LYS A 389 1.92 -22.26 17.67
C LYS A 389 2.64 -22.62 18.97
N MET A 390 2.66 -23.89 19.37
CA MET A 390 3.30 -24.31 20.64
C MET A 390 4.82 -24.46 20.53
N ALA A 391 5.35 -24.74 19.33
CA ALA A 391 6.80 -24.76 19.12
C ALA A 391 7.42 -23.35 19.19
N GLN A 392 6.63 -22.31 18.93
CA GLN A 392 7.07 -20.91 18.87
C GLN A 392 7.25 -20.26 20.25
N VAL A 393 6.52 -20.72 21.28
CA VAL A 393 6.67 -20.25 22.67
C VAL A 393 7.93 -20.82 23.33
N ALA A 394 8.51 -21.88 22.78
CA ALA A 394 9.67 -22.57 23.34
C ALA A 394 11.02 -22.16 22.74
N SER A 395 11.04 -21.35 21.66
CA SER A 395 12.25 -20.99 20.91
C SER A 395 12.52 -19.48 20.76
N MET A 396 11.72 -18.64 21.41
CA MET A 396 12.03 -17.22 21.69
C MET A 396 12.46 -17.11 23.15
#